data_AF-A0AAX4IGC4-F1
#
_entry.id   AF-A0AAX4IGC4-F1
#
_cell.length_a   1.000
_cell.length_b   1.000
_cell.length_c   1.000
_cell.angle_alpha   90.00
_cell.angle_beta   90.00
_cell.angle_gamma   90.00
#
_symmetry.space_group_name_H-M   'P 1'
#
loop_
_entity.id
_entity.type
_entity.pdbx_description
1 polymer ?
#
loop_
_entity_poly.entity_id
_entity_poly.type
_entity_poly.pdbx_seq_one_letter_code
_entity_poly.pdbx_strand_id
1 'polypeptide(L)'
;MGSNTPLPAVASRSSRDAYYDLGNFSLKVSTTSPEAQTWFDRALVWTYCFNHDEAIECYKQAIAHDGDLALAYWGLSFCSGPNYNRTWRLFGEAERRRAVKLCFAYSQEALRRAAGAAPWEQGLIEALRSRFPDGDPDRDLAFCDRAYADAMREVYRRFGQDDFDIITLFADALMNVAPRRLFDTASGEPIATTPVLEVKHLLEAALRMPGVERHPGVAHMYIHLMEMSATPEAALPAADMLRDQIPDTGHTYHMPAHIDVLVGDYRRAVEYNLKATLADDVFFSQAKVQVEGSSSNSGSSSSSSSKQHTFYNYYRLHNYHSLIYAAMLGGMSKAALSATERMEAAVTERLLRTEKPALADWMEFFKAVRVHVYIRFGLWDELKQLRPLEDGRLYCVTNVMRHYGKAIAHAATGEVDEADAERALFREAARLVPPERLDFPNRIRDILLVAAAMLDGEIEYRRGNYAESFERLRDAVALEDELPFAEPWGWMLPARHAYAALSLEQGHVEQAAVAYAEDLGLRPTPKRAHQHPNNVWALHGYHECLVRLGRDAEASIIKRQLTLAAAEADVDVTSSCFCRVGVPKSDTDGRVSGSLCDSC
;
A
#
# COMPACT_ATOMS: atom_id res chain seq x y z
N MET A 1 -38.17 -17.00 14.44
CA MET A 1 -37.75 -16.89 15.85
C MET A 1 -36.64 -15.86 15.88
N GLY A 2 -36.92 -14.67 16.41
CA GLY A 2 -35.99 -13.54 16.39
C GLY A 2 -34.84 -13.77 17.36
N SER A 3 -33.63 -13.87 16.84
CA SER A 3 -32.44 -13.67 17.67
C SER A 3 -32.39 -12.20 18.04
N ASN A 4 -32.72 -11.87 19.29
CA ASN A 4 -32.38 -10.59 19.91
C ASN A 4 -30.86 -10.47 19.94
N THR A 5 -30.25 -10.04 18.85
CA THR A 5 -28.92 -9.44 18.90
C THR A 5 -29.13 -8.08 19.58
N PRO A 6 -28.64 -7.87 20.82
CA PRO A 6 -28.85 -6.61 21.50
C PRO A 6 -28.27 -5.48 20.64
N LEU A 7 -29.11 -4.48 20.34
CA LEU A 7 -28.66 -3.24 19.74
C LEU A 7 -27.54 -2.67 20.62
N PRO A 8 -26.43 -2.19 20.05
CA PRO A 8 -25.33 -1.68 20.85
C PRO A 8 -25.79 -0.43 21.61
N ALA A 9 -26.15 -0.60 22.88
CA ALA A 9 -26.39 0.52 23.78
C ALA A 9 -25.03 1.16 24.11
N VAL A 10 -24.74 2.28 23.47
CA VAL A 10 -23.56 3.11 23.77
C VAL A 10 -24.04 4.39 24.43
N ALA A 11 -23.31 4.88 25.43
CA ALA A 11 -23.58 6.20 25.99
C ALA A 11 -23.42 7.28 24.90
N SER A 12 -24.40 8.15 24.79
CA SER A 12 -24.39 9.25 23.82
C SER A 12 -23.26 10.23 24.13
N ARG A 13 -22.43 10.52 23.12
CA ARG A 13 -21.36 11.51 23.16
C ARG A 13 -21.80 12.77 22.42
N SER A 14 -21.53 13.94 22.99
CA SER A 14 -21.87 15.22 22.35
C SER A 14 -21.05 15.41 21.07
N SER A 15 -21.69 15.87 19.99
CA SER A 15 -21.02 16.19 18.73
C SER A 15 -20.05 17.37 18.87
N ARG A 16 -20.21 18.20 19.92
CA ARG A 16 -19.31 19.30 20.27
C ARG A 16 -18.04 18.87 21.00
N ASP A 17 -17.97 17.62 21.46
CA ASP A 17 -16.75 17.11 22.07
C ASP A 17 -15.64 17.08 21.02
N ALA A 18 -14.40 17.37 21.45
CA ALA A 18 -13.24 17.37 20.56
C ALA A 18 -13.16 16.06 19.77
N TYR A 19 -13.05 16.18 18.45
CA TYR A 19 -13.04 15.05 17.51
C TYR A 19 -12.02 15.34 16.40
N TYR A 20 -11.80 14.34 15.55
CA TYR A 20 -10.94 14.45 14.38
C TYR A 20 -11.46 15.50 13.39
N ASP A 21 -10.54 16.18 12.69
CA ASP A 21 -10.84 17.06 11.57
C ASP A 21 -11.11 16.23 10.30
N LEU A 22 -12.40 16.07 9.99
CA LEU A 22 -12.89 15.33 8.84
C LEU A 22 -13.34 16.24 7.68
N GLY A 23 -12.96 17.52 7.71
CA GLY A 23 -13.46 18.50 6.76
C GLY A 23 -14.95 18.82 6.93
N ASN A 24 -15.56 19.30 5.85
CA ASN A 24 -16.92 19.90 5.87
C ASN A 24 -17.97 19.11 5.09
N PHE A 25 -17.70 17.84 4.78
CA PHE A 25 -18.65 17.00 4.08
C PHE A 25 -19.91 16.74 4.94
N SER A 26 -21.08 16.77 4.32
CA SER A 26 -22.36 16.45 4.96
C SER A 26 -23.35 15.89 3.95
N LEU A 27 -24.08 14.85 4.35
CA LEU A 27 -25.18 14.27 3.59
C LEU A 27 -26.46 14.36 4.43
N LYS A 28 -27.42 15.18 3.98
CA LYS A 28 -28.66 15.37 4.74
C LYS A 28 -29.49 14.07 4.76
N VAL A 29 -29.67 13.49 5.94
CA VAL A 29 -30.47 12.27 6.16
C VAL A 29 -31.76 12.54 6.91
N SER A 30 -32.64 11.54 6.93
CA SER A 30 -33.98 11.53 7.53
C SER A 30 -33.97 11.52 9.07
N THR A 31 -33.22 12.45 9.67
CA THR A 31 -33.21 12.76 11.09
C THR A 31 -33.55 14.23 11.34
N THR A 32 -34.24 14.48 12.46
CA THR A 32 -34.44 15.82 13.02
C THR A 32 -33.43 16.15 14.12
N SER A 33 -32.60 15.20 14.54
CA SER A 33 -31.58 15.38 15.57
C SER A 33 -30.30 15.95 14.96
N PRO A 34 -29.87 17.18 15.31
CA PRO A 34 -28.61 17.75 14.81
C PRO A 34 -27.38 16.94 15.27
N GLU A 35 -27.48 16.33 16.45
CA GLU A 35 -26.45 15.43 16.98
C GLU A 35 -26.32 14.16 16.12
N ALA A 36 -27.45 13.52 15.80
CA ALA A 36 -27.45 12.33 14.95
C ALA A 36 -26.95 12.64 13.53
N GLN A 37 -27.34 13.78 12.96
CA GLN A 37 -26.85 14.24 11.65
C GLN A 37 -25.33 14.39 11.64
N THR A 38 -24.76 15.04 12.66
CA THR A 38 -23.30 15.25 12.73
C THR A 38 -22.55 13.93 12.90
N TRP A 39 -23.05 13.02 13.73
CA TRP A 39 -22.43 11.70 13.90
C TRP A 39 -22.58 10.82 12.65
N PHE A 40 -23.69 10.93 11.92
CA PHE A 40 -23.87 10.25 10.64
C PHE A 40 -22.88 10.77 9.59
N ASP A 41 -22.72 12.08 9.45
CA ASP A 41 -21.76 12.68 8.52
C ASP A 41 -20.33 12.19 8.80
N ARG A 42 -19.92 12.16 10.07
CA ARG A 42 -18.64 11.59 10.51
C ARG A 42 -18.51 10.11 10.13
N ALA A 43 -19.57 9.33 10.37
CA ALA A 43 -19.58 7.90 10.06
C ALA A 43 -19.43 7.65 8.56
N LEU A 44 -20.10 8.45 7.73
CA LEU A 44 -20.03 8.32 6.27
C LEU A 44 -18.66 8.73 5.74
N VAL A 45 -18.04 9.78 6.28
CA VAL A 45 -16.64 10.12 5.93
C VAL A 45 -15.71 8.96 6.27
N TRP A 46 -15.78 8.40 7.49
CA TRP A 46 -14.95 7.24 7.85
C TRP A 46 -15.23 5.99 7.01
N THR A 47 -16.47 5.83 6.54
CA THR A 47 -16.86 4.78 5.60
C THR A 47 -16.10 4.96 4.29
N TYR A 48 -16.13 6.17 3.70
CA TYR A 48 -15.39 6.48 2.48
C TYR A 48 -13.89 6.39 2.68
N CYS A 49 -13.34 6.83 3.81
CA CYS A 49 -11.92 6.66 4.15
C CYS A 49 -11.48 5.21 4.44
N PHE A 50 -12.39 4.23 4.31
CA PHE A 50 -12.15 2.81 4.61
C PHE A 50 -11.75 2.50 6.07
N ASN A 51 -11.94 3.43 7.01
CA ASN A 51 -11.81 3.16 8.45
C ASN A 51 -13.15 2.67 9.02
N HIS A 52 -13.55 1.47 8.61
CA HIS A 52 -14.84 0.89 8.99
C HIS A 52 -15.02 0.71 10.50
N ASP A 53 -13.93 0.50 11.25
CA ASP A 53 -13.99 0.35 12.71
C ASP A 53 -14.48 1.65 13.38
N GLU A 54 -13.91 2.81 13.00
CA GLU A 54 -14.36 4.10 13.52
C GLU A 54 -15.72 4.51 12.94
N ALA A 55 -16.00 4.19 11.68
CA ALA A 55 -17.32 4.41 11.07
C ALA A 55 -18.43 3.71 11.88
N ILE A 56 -18.22 2.46 12.28
CA ILE A 56 -19.15 1.71 13.14
C ILE A 56 -19.41 2.44 14.46
N GLU A 57 -18.37 2.98 15.11
CA GLU A 57 -18.54 3.72 16.36
C GLU A 57 -19.33 5.02 16.15
N CYS A 58 -19.09 5.74 15.05
CA CYS A 58 -19.87 6.92 14.69
C CYS A 58 -21.34 6.58 14.37
N TYR A 59 -21.62 5.49 13.65
CA TYR A 59 -23.01 5.05 13.41
C TYR A 59 -23.72 4.67 14.71
N LYS A 60 -23.03 4.02 15.66
CA LYS A 60 -23.59 3.78 17.00
C LYS A 60 -23.93 5.08 17.73
N GLN A 61 -23.08 6.10 17.62
CA GLN A 61 -23.35 7.42 18.20
C GLN A 61 -24.56 8.10 17.52
N ALA A 62 -24.67 8.02 16.19
CA ALA A 62 -25.85 8.53 15.48
C ALA A 62 -27.14 7.85 15.98
N ILE A 63 -27.12 6.52 16.17
CA ILE A 63 -28.24 5.73 16.73
C ILE A 63 -28.54 6.10 18.19
N ALA A 64 -27.52 6.41 18.99
CA ALA A 64 -27.71 6.82 20.38
C ALA A 64 -28.47 8.16 20.50
N HIS A 65 -28.34 9.03 19.49
CA HIS A 65 -29.05 10.32 19.42
C HIS A 65 -30.36 10.27 18.64
N ASP A 66 -30.51 9.31 17.73
CA ASP A 66 -31.74 9.04 16.98
C ASP A 66 -31.86 7.54 16.69
N GLY A 67 -32.61 6.84 17.55
CA GLY A 67 -32.79 5.39 17.46
C GLY A 67 -33.59 4.92 16.25
N ASP A 68 -34.27 5.84 15.55
CA ASP A 68 -35.09 5.57 14.37
C ASP A 68 -34.37 5.94 13.06
N LEU A 69 -33.14 6.47 13.12
CA LEU A 69 -32.33 6.79 11.94
C LEU A 69 -31.93 5.51 11.17
N ALA A 70 -32.77 5.11 10.22
CA ALA A 70 -32.65 3.86 9.47
C ALA A 70 -31.30 3.72 8.76
N LEU A 71 -30.79 4.80 8.16
CA LEU A 71 -29.53 4.78 7.41
C LEU A 71 -28.29 4.56 8.30
N ALA A 72 -28.36 4.88 9.60
CA ALA A 72 -27.26 4.56 10.52
C ALA A 72 -27.15 3.03 10.77
N TYR A 73 -28.27 2.32 10.80
CA TYR A 73 -28.27 0.85 10.85
C TYR A 73 -27.78 0.22 9.53
N TRP A 74 -28.11 0.85 8.39
CA TRP A 74 -27.51 0.49 7.10
C TRP A 74 -25.99 0.63 7.15
N GLY A 75 -25.49 1.73 7.72
CA GLY A 75 -24.06 1.97 7.91
C GLY A 75 -23.37 0.91 8.77
N LEU A 76 -23.99 0.52 9.90
CA LEU A 76 -23.50 -0.60 10.72
C LEU A 76 -23.43 -1.91 9.92
N SER A 77 -24.43 -2.20 9.11
CA SER A 77 -24.45 -3.39 8.25
C SER A 77 -23.35 -3.33 7.19
N PHE A 78 -23.21 -2.19 6.51
CA PHE A 78 -22.25 -1.98 5.43
C PHE A 78 -20.81 -2.11 5.95
N CYS A 79 -20.47 -1.39 7.02
CA CYS A 79 -19.12 -1.37 7.56
C CYS A 79 -18.71 -2.65 8.31
N SER A 80 -19.67 -3.45 8.78
CA SER A 80 -19.37 -4.78 9.37
C SER A 80 -18.93 -5.81 8.32
N GLY A 81 -19.15 -5.53 7.03
CA GLY A 81 -18.81 -6.39 5.90
C GLY A 81 -17.47 -6.01 5.25
N PRO A 82 -17.18 -6.57 4.06
CA PRO A 82 -15.96 -6.29 3.32
C PRO A 82 -16.03 -4.94 2.61
N ASN A 83 -14.85 -4.46 2.21
CA ASN A 83 -14.69 -3.40 1.21
C ASN A 83 -13.64 -3.84 0.17
N TYR A 84 -13.35 -2.96 -0.78
CA TYR A 84 -12.42 -3.25 -1.88
C TYR A 84 -11.04 -3.71 -1.41
N ASN A 85 -10.53 -3.15 -0.31
CA ASN A 85 -9.23 -3.50 0.28
C ASN A 85 -9.31 -4.70 1.23
N ARG A 86 -10.43 -4.86 1.94
CA ARG A 86 -10.67 -5.94 2.91
C ARG A 86 -11.74 -6.90 2.40
N THR A 87 -11.38 -7.74 1.42
CA THR A 87 -12.30 -8.73 0.84
C THR A 87 -12.65 -9.84 1.84
N TRP A 88 -13.75 -10.57 1.61
CA TRP A 88 -14.14 -11.73 2.43
C TRP A 88 -13.06 -12.80 2.63
N ARG A 89 -12.10 -12.90 1.72
CA ARG A 89 -10.97 -13.85 1.82
C ARG A 89 -9.96 -13.47 2.90
N LEU A 90 -9.94 -12.20 3.29
CA LEU A 90 -9.08 -11.67 4.34
C LEU A 90 -9.70 -11.78 5.74
N PHE A 91 -10.96 -12.22 5.83
CA PHE A 91 -11.60 -12.53 7.10
C PHE A 91 -11.28 -13.97 7.50
N GLY A 92 -10.79 -14.15 8.72
CA GLY A 92 -10.68 -15.50 9.30
C GLY A 92 -12.06 -16.15 9.41
N GLU A 93 -12.14 -17.49 9.41
CA GLU A 93 -13.43 -18.19 9.34
C GLU A 93 -14.42 -17.75 10.44
N ALA A 94 -13.99 -17.74 11.70
CA ALA A 94 -14.83 -17.33 12.82
C ALA A 94 -15.25 -15.85 12.75
N GLU A 95 -14.37 -15.00 12.22
CA GLU A 95 -14.64 -13.58 12.02
C GLU A 95 -15.67 -13.39 10.92
N ARG A 96 -15.49 -14.03 9.75
CA ARG A 96 -16.43 -14.00 8.64
C ARG A 96 -17.82 -14.48 9.07
N ARG A 97 -17.88 -15.60 9.80
CA ARG A 97 -19.15 -16.14 10.33
C ARG A 97 -19.86 -15.16 11.25
N ARG A 98 -19.12 -14.36 12.04
CA ARG A 98 -19.68 -13.31 12.90
C ARG A 98 -20.11 -12.10 12.08
N ALA A 99 -19.27 -11.64 11.16
CA ALA A 99 -19.51 -10.48 10.31
C ALA A 99 -20.80 -10.64 9.50
N VAL A 100 -20.98 -11.77 8.80
CA VAL A 100 -22.20 -12.04 8.01
C VAL A 100 -23.46 -11.97 8.87
N LYS A 101 -23.44 -12.54 10.08
CA LYS A 101 -24.57 -12.47 11.01
C LYS A 101 -24.88 -11.05 11.47
N LEU A 102 -23.85 -10.24 11.75
CA LEU A 102 -24.01 -8.84 12.14
C LEU A 102 -24.55 -8.00 10.98
N CYS A 103 -23.98 -8.14 9.78
CA CYS A 103 -24.46 -7.48 8.57
C CYS A 103 -25.95 -7.80 8.34
N PHE A 104 -26.33 -9.08 8.34
CA PHE A 104 -27.74 -9.45 8.21
C PHE A 104 -28.61 -8.82 9.31
N ALA A 105 -28.22 -8.92 10.57
CA ALA A 105 -29.01 -8.38 11.68
C ALA A 105 -29.24 -6.87 11.53
N TYR A 106 -28.18 -6.09 11.25
CA TYR A 106 -28.29 -4.64 11.07
C TYR A 106 -29.06 -4.24 9.81
N SER A 107 -28.91 -5.00 8.72
CA SER A 107 -29.75 -4.86 7.51
C SER A 107 -31.25 -4.98 7.85
N GLN A 108 -31.63 -5.95 8.69
CA GLN A 108 -33.02 -6.10 9.13
C GLN A 108 -33.49 -4.96 10.05
N GLU A 109 -32.62 -4.43 10.91
CA GLU A 109 -32.95 -3.26 11.74
C GLU A 109 -33.17 -1.99 10.91
N ALA A 110 -32.36 -1.79 9.86
CA ALA A 110 -32.52 -0.69 8.92
C ALA A 110 -33.88 -0.79 8.20
N LEU A 111 -34.23 -1.98 7.69
CA LEU A 111 -35.51 -2.22 7.02
C LEU A 111 -36.71 -1.92 7.90
N ARG A 112 -36.67 -2.30 9.19
CA ARG A 112 -37.78 -2.03 10.13
C ARG A 112 -38.02 -0.55 10.37
N ARG A 113 -37.02 0.29 10.15
CA ARG A 113 -37.07 1.75 10.36
C ARG A 113 -37.21 2.55 9.05
N ALA A 114 -37.12 1.88 7.91
CA ALA A 114 -37.07 2.53 6.59
C ALA A 114 -38.35 3.28 6.21
N ALA A 115 -39.51 2.96 6.82
CA ALA A 115 -40.80 3.55 6.44
C ALA A 115 -40.83 5.09 6.58
N GLY A 116 -40.06 5.66 7.52
CA GLY A 116 -39.95 7.11 7.71
C GLY A 116 -38.82 7.77 6.93
N ALA A 117 -37.98 7.00 6.24
CA ALA A 117 -36.80 7.49 5.54
C ALA A 117 -37.14 8.03 4.15
N ALA A 118 -36.29 8.89 3.60
CA ALA A 118 -36.42 9.41 2.24
C ALA A 118 -36.34 8.27 1.19
N PRO A 119 -36.98 8.41 0.01
CA PRO A 119 -37.03 7.33 -0.98
C PRO A 119 -35.66 6.79 -1.44
N TRP A 120 -34.63 7.64 -1.49
CA TRP A 120 -33.28 7.22 -1.85
C TRP A 120 -32.62 6.40 -0.73
N GLU A 121 -32.85 6.76 0.55
CA GLU A 121 -32.39 6.00 1.72
C GLU A 121 -33.04 4.61 1.75
N GLN A 122 -34.35 4.55 1.48
CA GLN A 122 -35.08 3.29 1.34
C GLN A 122 -34.47 2.42 0.25
N GLY A 123 -34.12 3.02 -0.90
CA GLY A 123 -33.44 2.32 -2.00
C GLY A 123 -32.11 1.70 -1.58
N LEU A 124 -31.27 2.44 -0.86
CA LEU A 124 -29.98 1.93 -0.34
C LEU A 124 -30.17 0.79 0.66
N ILE A 125 -31.13 0.93 1.57
CA ILE A 125 -31.47 -0.10 2.57
C ILE A 125 -31.97 -1.37 1.89
N GLU A 126 -32.86 -1.24 0.90
CA GLU A 126 -33.38 -2.36 0.13
C GLU A 126 -32.29 -3.05 -0.69
N ALA A 127 -31.39 -2.27 -1.31
CA ALA A 127 -30.28 -2.83 -2.08
C ALA A 127 -29.34 -3.67 -1.20
N LEU A 128 -28.97 -3.17 -0.01
CA LEU A 128 -28.05 -3.87 0.90
C LEU A 128 -28.58 -5.23 1.37
N ARG A 129 -29.91 -5.40 1.42
CA ARG A 129 -30.54 -6.71 1.71
C ARG A 129 -30.10 -7.79 0.70
N SER A 130 -29.80 -7.42 -0.53
CA SER A 130 -29.33 -8.36 -1.57
C SER A 130 -27.90 -8.84 -1.30
N ARG A 131 -27.09 -8.02 -0.59
CA ARG A 131 -25.73 -8.40 -0.15
C ARG A 131 -25.78 -9.38 1.03
N PHE A 132 -26.79 -9.24 1.89
CA PHE A 132 -26.97 -10.04 3.09
C PHE A 132 -28.41 -10.59 3.15
N PRO A 133 -28.77 -11.56 2.29
CA PRO A 133 -30.15 -12.05 2.18
C PRO A 133 -30.59 -12.82 3.43
N ASP A 134 -29.65 -13.49 4.08
CA ASP A 134 -29.81 -14.13 5.38
C ASP A 134 -28.48 -14.07 6.17
N GLY A 135 -28.52 -14.53 7.42
CA GLY A 135 -27.33 -14.63 8.28
C GLY A 135 -26.50 -15.89 8.05
N ASP A 136 -26.62 -16.55 6.89
CA ASP A 136 -25.88 -17.77 6.56
C ASP A 136 -24.47 -17.44 6.02
N PRO A 137 -23.41 -17.73 6.79
CA PRO A 137 -22.04 -17.44 6.39
C PRO A 137 -21.46 -18.43 5.36
N ASP A 138 -22.19 -19.51 5.05
CA ASP A 138 -21.77 -20.54 4.10
C ASP A 138 -22.32 -20.29 2.68
N ARG A 139 -23.06 -19.19 2.47
CA ARG A 139 -23.47 -18.71 1.15
C ARG A 139 -22.29 -18.39 0.24
N ASP A 140 -22.55 -18.42 -1.07
CA ASP A 140 -21.65 -17.83 -2.07
C ASP A 140 -21.67 -16.30 -1.92
N LEU A 141 -20.72 -15.77 -1.16
CA LEU A 141 -20.61 -14.34 -0.89
C LEU A 141 -20.28 -13.53 -2.15
N ALA A 142 -19.61 -14.14 -3.15
CA ALA A 142 -19.35 -13.46 -4.42
C ALA A 142 -20.64 -13.30 -5.25
N PHE A 143 -21.54 -14.29 -5.19
CA PHE A 143 -22.89 -14.15 -5.73
C PHE A 143 -23.67 -13.04 -5.01
N CYS A 144 -23.57 -12.96 -3.67
CA CYS A 144 -24.21 -11.89 -2.90
C CYS A 144 -23.68 -10.49 -3.25
N ASP A 145 -22.36 -10.33 -3.43
CA ASP A 145 -21.76 -9.06 -3.86
C ASP A 145 -22.27 -8.64 -5.26
N ARG A 146 -22.42 -9.60 -6.18
CA ARG A 146 -23.04 -9.34 -7.50
C ARG A 146 -24.51 -8.93 -7.39
N ALA A 147 -25.29 -9.63 -6.58
CA ALA A 147 -26.68 -9.30 -6.34
C ALA A 147 -26.85 -7.89 -5.74
N TYR A 148 -25.94 -7.48 -4.87
CA TYR A 148 -25.88 -6.12 -4.34
C TYR A 148 -25.57 -5.08 -5.41
N ALA A 149 -24.56 -5.34 -6.26
CA ALA A 149 -24.23 -4.45 -7.38
C ALA A 149 -25.40 -4.29 -8.36
N ASP A 150 -26.13 -5.37 -8.64
CA ASP A 150 -27.32 -5.33 -9.49
C ASP A 150 -28.46 -4.52 -8.85
N ALA A 151 -28.65 -4.63 -7.54
CA ALA A 151 -29.64 -3.81 -6.81
C ALA A 151 -29.23 -2.33 -6.76
N MET A 152 -27.94 -2.03 -6.53
CA MET A 152 -27.41 -0.67 -6.54
C MET A 152 -27.50 0.00 -7.91
N ARG A 153 -27.41 -0.78 -9.00
CA ARG A 153 -27.66 -0.26 -10.35
C ARG A 153 -29.07 0.33 -10.47
N GLU A 154 -30.04 -0.30 -9.83
CA GLU A 154 -31.42 0.19 -9.84
C GLU A 154 -31.64 1.40 -8.94
N VAL A 155 -30.92 1.48 -7.81
CA VAL A 155 -30.84 2.71 -7.01
C VAL A 155 -30.26 3.86 -7.84
N TYR A 156 -29.13 3.62 -8.51
CA TYR A 156 -28.49 4.62 -9.37
C TYR A 156 -29.42 5.11 -10.49
N ARG A 157 -30.14 4.21 -11.18
CA ARG A 157 -31.10 4.61 -12.23
C ARG A 157 -32.22 5.51 -11.71
N ARG A 158 -32.68 5.28 -10.48
CA ARG A 158 -33.80 6.02 -9.90
C ARG A 158 -33.40 7.35 -9.26
N PHE A 159 -32.21 7.41 -8.67
CA PHE A 159 -31.83 8.48 -7.75
C PHE A 159 -30.42 9.05 -7.99
N GLY A 160 -29.57 8.36 -8.75
CA GLY A 160 -28.12 8.58 -8.73
C GLY A 160 -27.50 9.39 -9.88
N GLN A 161 -28.27 9.80 -10.89
CA GLN A 161 -27.68 10.44 -12.08
C GLN A 161 -26.87 11.71 -11.77
N ASP A 162 -27.29 12.46 -10.74
CA ASP A 162 -26.63 13.69 -10.29
C ASP A 162 -26.20 13.65 -8.81
N ASP A 163 -26.13 12.45 -8.21
CA ASP A 163 -25.88 12.29 -6.77
C ASP A 163 -24.56 11.54 -6.53
N PHE A 164 -23.57 12.26 -5.99
CA PHE A 164 -22.23 11.72 -5.80
C PHE A 164 -22.16 10.58 -4.79
N ASP A 165 -23.02 10.56 -3.77
CA ASP A 165 -23.05 9.49 -2.77
C ASP A 165 -23.58 8.19 -3.36
N ILE A 166 -24.66 8.25 -4.14
CA ILE A 166 -25.18 7.08 -4.84
C ILE A 166 -24.19 6.60 -5.91
N ILE A 167 -23.53 7.51 -6.63
CA ILE A 167 -22.47 7.18 -7.58
C ILE A 167 -21.32 6.44 -6.88
N THR A 168 -20.81 6.97 -5.77
CA THR A 168 -19.73 6.34 -5.00
C THR A 168 -20.14 4.96 -4.49
N LEU A 169 -21.30 4.83 -3.86
CA LEU A 169 -21.77 3.55 -3.33
C LEU A 169 -22.05 2.51 -4.42
N PHE A 170 -22.52 2.95 -5.60
CA PHE A 170 -22.69 2.06 -6.74
C PHE A 170 -21.34 1.64 -7.34
N ALA A 171 -20.38 2.56 -7.46
CA ALA A 171 -19.01 2.24 -7.86
C ALA A 171 -18.37 1.22 -6.90
N ASP A 172 -18.45 1.43 -5.59
CA ASP A 172 -17.99 0.45 -4.58
C ASP A 172 -18.64 -0.92 -4.81
N ALA A 173 -19.96 -0.98 -4.96
CA ALA A 173 -20.69 -2.23 -5.17
C ALA A 173 -20.18 -2.98 -6.41
N LEU A 174 -19.99 -2.28 -7.54
CA LEU A 174 -19.46 -2.87 -8.77
C LEU A 174 -18.00 -3.33 -8.60
N MET A 175 -17.15 -2.52 -7.97
CA MET A 175 -15.73 -2.87 -7.75
C MET A 175 -15.59 -4.13 -6.87
N ASN A 176 -16.46 -4.31 -5.89
CA ASN A 176 -16.49 -5.49 -5.02
C ASN A 176 -16.99 -6.78 -5.72
N VAL A 177 -17.47 -6.72 -6.97
CA VAL A 177 -17.77 -7.93 -7.78
C VAL A 177 -16.49 -8.65 -8.20
N ALA A 178 -15.42 -7.90 -8.44
CA ALA A 178 -14.13 -8.43 -8.89
C ALA A 178 -12.96 -7.68 -8.21
N PRO A 179 -12.89 -7.69 -6.86
CA PRO A 179 -11.91 -6.89 -6.14
C PRO A 179 -10.49 -7.28 -6.53
N ARG A 180 -9.67 -6.28 -6.84
CA ARG A 180 -8.28 -6.44 -7.33
C ARG A 180 -8.15 -7.32 -8.59
N ARG A 181 -9.23 -7.45 -9.39
CA ARG A 181 -9.29 -8.23 -10.63
C ARG A 181 -10.07 -7.52 -11.74
N LEU A 182 -10.08 -6.18 -11.72
CA LEU A 182 -10.74 -5.36 -12.75
C LEU A 182 -9.83 -5.16 -13.98
N PHE A 183 -8.52 -5.21 -13.78
CA PHE A 183 -7.49 -5.12 -14.82
C PHE A 183 -6.62 -6.38 -14.79
N ASP A 184 -6.09 -6.77 -15.95
CA ASP A 184 -5.11 -7.84 -16.07
C ASP A 184 -3.78 -7.39 -15.45
N THR A 185 -3.21 -8.22 -14.58
CA THR A 185 -2.02 -7.84 -13.79
C THR A 185 -0.76 -7.71 -14.64
N ALA A 186 -0.73 -8.32 -15.83
CA ALA A 186 0.44 -8.26 -16.70
C ALA A 186 0.38 -7.06 -17.67
N SER A 187 -0.76 -6.90 -18.35
CA SER A 187 -0.93 -5.85 -19.36
C SER A 187 -1.48 -4.54 -18.80
N GLY A 188 -2.20 -4.57 -17.68
CA GLY A 188 -2.97 -3.42 -17.19
C GLY A 188 -4.22 -3.13 -18.02
N GLU A 189 -4.63 -4.03 -18.92
CA GLU A 189 -5.84 -3.88 -19.74
C GLU A 189 -7.10 -4.28 -18.95
N PRO A 190 -8.26 -3.65 -19.21
CA PRO A 190 -9.50 -3.96 -18.52
C PRO A 190 -9.97 -5.39 -18.82
N ILE A 191 -10.35 -6.13 -17.78
CA ILE A 191 -10.92 -7.48 -17.93
C ILE A 191 -12.41 -7.34 -18.25
N ALA A 192 -12.77 -7.46 -19.54
CA ALA A 192 -14.11 -7.20 -20.05
C ALA A 192 -15.24 -8.06 -19.47
N THR A 193 -14.93 -9.19 -18.83
CA THR A 193 -15.92 -10.04 -18.13
C THR A 193 -16.26 -9.53 -16.72
N THR A 194 -15.59 -8.47 -16.26
CA THR A 194 -15.83 -7.78 -15.00
C THR A 194 -16.53 -6.43 -15.25
N PRO A 195 -17.08 -5.76 -14.22
CA PRO A 195 -17.75 -4.47 -14.42
C PRO A 195 -16.79 -3.29 -14.66
N VAL A 196 -15.50 -3.52 -14.89
CA VAL A 196 -14.45 -2.47 -15.00
C VAL A 196 -14.85 -1.32 -15.94
N LEU A 197 -15.42 -1.61 -17.12
CA LEU A 197 -15.82 -0.58 -18.07
C LEU A 197 -17.03 0.22 -17.59
N GLU A 198 -17.96 -0.41 -16.89
CA GLU A 198 -19.12 0.24 -16.29
C GLU A 198 -18.70 1.20 -15.16
N VAL A 199 -17.84 0.73 -14.25
CA VAL A 199 -17.30 1.56 -13.15
C VAL A 199 -16.49 2.72 -13.70
N LYS A 200 -15.61 2.47 -14.67
CA LYS A 200 -14.78 3.50 -15.29
C LYS A 200 -15.65 4.59 -15.92
N HIS A 201 -16.66 4.21 -16.71
CA HIS A 201 -17.57 5.16 -17.33
C HIS A 201 -18.34 5.99 -16.30
N LEU A 202 -18.86 5.33 -15.26
CA LEU A 202 -19.61 5.97 -14.17
C LEU A 202 -18.76 7.04 -13.46
N LEU A 203 -17.54 6.68 -13.05
CA LEU A 203 -16.65 7.60 -12.32
C LEU A 203 -16.09 8.71 -13.20
N GLU A 204 -15.72 8.44 -14.46
CA GLU A 204 -15.26 9.46 -15.40
C GLU A 204 -16.37 10.46 -15.78
N ALA A 205 -17.64 10.04 -15.77
CA ALA A 205 -18.76 10.96 -15.90
C ALA A 205 -18.88 11.85 -14.66
N ALA A 206 -18.84 11.26 -13.46
CA ALA A 206 -18.96 11.98 -12.21
C ALA A 206 -17.84 13.00 -11.97
N LEU A 207 -16.59 12.66 -12.31
CA LEU A 207 -15.43 13.55 -12.20
C LEU A 207 -15.53 14.82 -13.08
N ARG A 208 -16.43 14.84 -14.06
CA ARG A 208 -16.69 16.01 -14.91
C ARG A 208 -17.85 16.87 -14.41
N MET A 209 -18.55 16.44 -13.37
CA MET A 209 -19.71 17.16 -12.85
C MET A 209 -19.27 18.30 -11.91
N PRO A 210 -19.95 19.46 -11.93
CA PRO A 210 -19.64 20.56 -11.03
C PRO A 210 -19.81 20.16 -9.55
N GLY A 211 -18.83 20.49 -8.71
CA GLY A 211 -18.90 20.26 -7.27
C GLY A 211 -18.35 18.92 -6.78
N VAL A 212 -17.96 18.03 -7.70
CA VAL A 212 -17.36 16.73 -7.35
C VAL A 212 -16.07 16.89 -6.53
N GLU A 213 -15.35 18.00 -6.68
CA GLU A 213 -14.13 18.29 -5.92
C GLU A 213 -14.37 18.43 -4.40
N ARG A 214 -15.63 18.59 -3.98
CA ARG A 214 -16.03 18.63 -2.57
C ARG A 214 -16.51 17.28 -2.04
N HIS A 215 -16.65 16.28 -2.89
CA HIS A 215 -17.10 14.93 -2.51
C HIS A 215 -15.91 14.00 -2.28
N PRO A 216 -15.86 13.26 -1.16
CA PRO A 216 -14.71 12.43 -0.82
C PRO A 216 -14.66 11.07 -1.51
N GLY A 217 -15.78 10.59 -2.04
CA GLY A 217 -15.92 9.22 -2.52
C GLY A 217 -15.56 9.01 -3.98
N VAL A 218 -15.97 9.91 -4.88
CA VAL A 218 -15.82 9.70 -6.33
C VAL A 218 -14.36 9.63 -6.75
N ALA A 219 -13.56 10.63 -6.34
CA ALA A 219 -12.13 10.67 -6.64
C ALA A 219 -11.39 9.49 -6.01
N HIS A 220 -11.74 9.15 -4.77
CA HIS A 220 -11.17 8.01 -4.06
C HIS A 220 -11.40 6.68 -4.78
N MET A 221 -12.64 6.37 -5.18
CA MET A 221 -12.95 5.14 -5.92
C MET A 221 -12.24 5.10 -7.27
N TYR A 222 -12.08 6.24 -7.94
CA TYR A 222 -11.41 6.29 -9.24
C TYR A 222 -9.91 6.01 -9.14
N ILE A 223 -9.25 6.47 -8.07
CA ILE A 223 -7.84 6.13 -7.80
C ILE A 223 -7.69 4.61 -7.62
N HIS A 224 -8.49 4.01 -6.74
CA HIS A 224 -8.48 2.55 -6.50
C HIS A 224 -8.79 1.73 -7.76
N LEU A 225 -9.61 2.26 -8.67
CA LEU A 225 -9.88 1.64 -9.96
C LEU A 225 -8.64 1.68 -10.85
N MET A 226 -7.99 2.84 -10.97
CA MET A 226 -6.97 3.10 -11.98
C MET A 226 -5.55 2.66 -11.59
N GLU A 227 -5.25 2.41 -10.31
CA GLU A 227 -3.92 2.00 -9.83
C GLU A 227 -3.40 0.70 -10.47
N MET A 228 -4.29 -0.20 -10.91
CA MET A 228 -3.93 -1.44 -11.60
C MET A 228 -3.98 -1.33 -13.13
N SER A 229 -4.31 -0.16 -13.68
CA SER A 229 -4.47 0.03 -15.12
C SER A 229 -3.14 0.24 -15.84
N ALA A 230 -3.14 0.10 -17.16
CA ALA A 230 -2.01 0.47 -18.02
C ALA A 230 -1.75 1.99 -18.04
N THR A 231 -2.74 2.80 -17.67
CA THR A 231 -2.74 4.27 -17.76
C THR A 231 -3.13 4.93 -16.42
N PRO A 232 -2.38 4.68 -15.33
CA PRO A 232 -2.71 5.25 -14.01
C PRO A 232 -2.69 6.78 -14.00
N GLU A 233 -1.94 7.42 -14.90
CA GLU A 233 -1.88 8.88 -15.06
C GLU A 233 -3.24 9.53 -15.33
N ALA A 234 -4.21 8.78 -15.86
CA ALA A 234 -5.59 9.26 -16.04
C ALA A 234 -6.26 9.63 -14.71
N ALA A 235 -5.78 9.11 -13.57
CA ALA A 235 -6.29 9.42 -12.24
C ALA A 235 -5.58 10.60 -11.54
N LEU A 236 -4.58 11.23 -12.16
CA LEU A 236 -3.92 12.41 -11.57
C LEU A 236 -4.88 13.55 -11.19
N PRO A 237 -5.90 13.92 -12.01
CA PRO A 237 -6.87 14.93 -11.60
C PRO A 237 -7.68 14.53 -10.37
N ALA A 238 -8.05 13.24 -10.25
CA ALA A 238 -8.75 12.73 -9.07
C ALA A 238 -7.84 12.70 -7.84
N ALA A 239 -6.57 12.32 -8.02
CA ALA A 239 -5.55 12.39 -6.98
C ALA A 239 -5.44 13.82 -6.44
N ASP A 240 -5.38 14.83 -7.31
CA ASP A 240 -5.30 16.24 -6.90
C ASP A 240 -6.57 16.76 -6.21
N MET A 241 -7.76 16.30 -6.61
CA MET A 241 -9.03 16.65 -5.93
C MET A 241 -9.11 16.15 -4.48
N LEU A 242 -8.52 14.98 -4.20
CA LEU A 242 -8.62 14.34 -2.89
C LEU A 242 -7.62 14.92 -1.87
N ARG A 243 -6.56 15.58 -2.35
CA ARG A 243 -5.51 16.16 -1.50
C ARG A 243 -6.09 17.15 -0.51
N ASP A 244 -5.71 16.98 0.75
CA ASP A 244 -6.01 17.91 1.85
C ASP A 244 -7.53 18.09 2.15
N GLN A 245 -8.40 17.26 1.59
CA GLN A 245 -9.85 17.37 1.77
C GLN A 245 -10.33 16.90 3.16
N ILE A 246 -9.68 15.86 3.72
CA ILE A 246 -10.06 15.21 4.98
C ILE A 246 -8.81 15.00 5.86
N PRO A 247 -8.37 16.04 6.61
CA PRO A 247 -7.03 16.08 7.21
C PRO A 247 -6.69 14.96 8.19
N ASP A 248 -7.59 14.56 9.08
CA ASP A 248 -7.27 13.54 10.10
C ASP A 248 -7.50 12.10 9.62
N THR A 249 -7.44 11.86 8.30
CA THR A 249 -7.63 10.52 7.72
C THR A 249 -6.40 10.06 6.94
N GLY A 250 -5.66 9.12 7.54
CA GLY A 250 -4.42 8.60 6.97
C GLY A 250 -4.63 7.98 5.58
N HIS A 251 -5.68 7.16 5.45
CA HIS A 251 -6.01 6.50 4.17
C HIS A 251 -6.28 7.51 3.04
N THR A 252 -7.08 8.55 3.27
CA THR A 252 -7.39 9.55 2.23
C THR A 252 -6.14 10.33 1.80
N TYR A 253 -5.26 10.68 2.74
CA TYR A 253 -3.99 11.31 2.40
C TYR A 253 -3.07 10.39 1.59
N HIS A 254 -3.10 9.10 1.88
CA HIS A 254 -2.32 8.09 1.20
C HIS A 254 -2.81 7.83 -0.23
N MET A 255 -4.12 7.88 -0.48
CA MET A 255 -4.71 7.51 -1.77
C MET A 255 -4.03 8.14 -3.00
N PRO A 256 -3.80 9.48 -3.06
CA PRO A 256 -3.09 10.07 -4.19
C PRO A 256 -1.69 9.50 -4.46
N ALA A 257 -1.00 9.04 -3.40
CA ALA A 257 0.36 8.51 -3.51
C ALA A 257 0.43 7.20 -4.33
N HIS A 258 -0.68 6.46 -4.41
CA HIS A 258 -0.82 5.31 -5.31
C HIS A 258 -0.54 5.69 -6.76
N ILE A 259 -1.13 6.80 -7.23
CA ILE A 259 -0.91 7.29 -8.58
C ILE A 259 0.47 7.93 -8.70
N ASP A 260 0.88 8.72 -7.70
CA ASP A 260 2.16 9.42 -7.72
C ASP A 260 3.34 8.45 -7.90
N VAL A 261 3.36 7.32 -7.18
CA VAL A 261 4.45 6.34 -7.30
C VAL A 261 4.43 5.64 -8.66
N LEU A 262 3.24 5.30 -9.18
CA LEU A 262 3.10 4.62 -10.47
C LEU A 262 3.50 5.49 -11.66
N VAL A 263 3.40 6.81 -11.57
CA VAL A 263 3.87 7.75 -12.60
C VAL A 263 5.27 8.30 -12.34
N GLY A 264 5.91 7.89 -11.23
CA GLY A 264 7.27 8.31 -10.88
C GLY A 264 7.38 9.69 -10.25
N ASP A 265 6.30 10.24 -9.68
CA ASP A 265 6.33 11.47 -8.89
C ASP A 265 6.64 11.17 -7.41
N TYR A 266 7.87 10.71 -7.16
CA TYR A 266 8.29 10.31 -5.82
C TYR A 266 8.25 11.46 -4.81
N ARG A 267 8.39 12.71 -5.25
CA ARG A 267 8.30 13.89 -4.39
C ARG A 267 6.89 14.02 -3.80
N ARG A 268 5.85 13.97 -4.63
CA ARG A 268 4.46 14.00 -4.13
C ARG A 268 4.11 12.74 -3.36
N ALA A 269 4.59 11.57 -3.79
CA ALA A 269 4.38 10.32 -3.07
C ALA A 269 4.96 10.39 -1.63
N VAL A 270 6.16 10.94 -1.44
CA VAL A 270 6.76 11.15 -0.11
C VAL A 270 5.97 12.17 0.71
N GLU A 271 5.60 13.30 0.12
CA GLU A 271 4.85 14.36 0.83
C GLU A 271 3.53 13.83 1.40
N TYR A 272 2.73 13.17 0.56
CA TYR A 272 1.37 12.77 0.94
C TYR A 272 1.35 11.50 1.80
N ASN A 273 2.31 10.59 1.62
CA ASN A 273 2.50 9.51 2.59
C ASN A 273 2.97 10.04 3.95
N LEU A 274 3.82 11.08 4.00
CA LEU A 274 4.19 11.69 5.27
C LEU A 274 2.97 12.27 5.97
N LYS A 275 2.13 13.05 5.27
CA LYS A 275 0.85 13.55 5.80
C LYS A 275 -0.05 12.41 6.30
N ALA A 276 -0.16 11.32 5.54
CA ALA A 276 -0.92 10.13 5.94
C ALA A 276 -0.44 9.56 7.28
N THR A 277 0.88 9.37 7.44
CA THR A 277 1.44 8.84 8.70
C THR A 277 1.23 9.78 9.89
N LEU A 278 1.19 11.09 9.67
CA LEU A 278 0.92 12.08 10.72
C LEU A 278 -0.55 12.07 11.13
N ALA A 279 -1.47 11.95 10.17
CA ALA A 279 -2.90 11.77 10.44
C ALA A 279 -3.16 10.47 11.21
N ASP A 280 -2.47 9.38 10.88
CA ASP A 280 -2.54 8.14 11.65
C ASP A 280 -2.04 8.30 13.09
N ASP A 281 -0.95 9.06 13.30
CA ASP A 281 -0.46 9.34 14.66
C ASP A 281 -1.50 10.15 15.48
N VAL A 282 -2.21 11.09 14.86
CA VAL A 282 -3.35 11.79 15.48
C VAL A 282 -4.46 10.80 15.82
N PHE A 283 -4.87 9.94 14.88
CA PHE A 283 -5.90 8.92 15.10
C PHE A 283 -5.58 8.02 16.30
N PHE A 284 -4.39 7.42 16.30
CA PHE A 284 -3.96 6.47 17.32
C PHE A 284 -3.62 7.11 18.67
N SER A 285 -3.21 8.39 18.71
CA SER A 285 -2.99 9.10 19.98
C SER A 285 -4.31 9.41 20.69
N GLN A 286 -5.32 9.90 19.96
CA GLN A 286 -6.65 10.17 20.54
C GLN A 286 -7.40 8.89 20.89
N ALA A 287 -7.24 7.82 20.11
CA ALA A 287 -7.84 6.52 20.41
C ALA A 287 -7.37 5.96 21.76
N LYS A 288 -6.09 6.16 22.11
CA LYS A 288 -5.53 5.78 23.43
C LYS A 288 -6.18 6.57 24.57
N VAL A 289 -6.31 7.88 24.42
CA VAL A 289 -6.93 8.76 25.43
C VAL A 289 -8.39 8.35 25.70
N GLN A 290 -9.14 7.96 24.67
CA GLN A 290 -10.53 7.51 24.84
C GLN A 290 -10.65 6.18 25.62
N VAL A 291 -9.65 5.29 25.54
CA VAL A 291 -9.61 4.04 26.33
C VAL A 291 -9.28 4.33 27.80
N GLU A 292 -8.33 5.23 28.05
CA GLU A 292 -7.92 5.61 29.42
C GLU A 292 -9.00 6.44 30.14
N GLY A 293 -9.66 7.37 29.45
CA GLY A 293 -10.73 8.22 30.00
C GLY A 293 -12.03 7.46 30.32
N SER A 294 -12.27 6.31 29.70
CA SER A 294 -13.44 5.46 29.96
C SER A 294 -13.26 4.52 31.16
N SER A 295 -12.10 4.57 31.84
CA SER A 295 -11.77 3.69 32.97
C SER A 295 -12.15 4.25 34.36
N SER A 296 -12.99 5.29 34.43
CA SER A 296 -13.55 5.74 35.71
C SER A 296 -14.94 5.12 35.95
N ASN A 297 -14.99 4.23 36.96
CA ASN A 297 -16.18 3.59 37.55
C ASN A 297 -16.94 2.53 36.73
N SER A 298 -16.37 1.33 36.58
CA SER A 298 -17.12 0.10 36.90
C SER A 298 -16.18 -1.10 37.06
N GLY A 299 -16.12 -1.65 38.28
CA GLY A 299 -15.45 -2.91 38.55
C GLY A 299 -16.31 -4.07 38.02
N SER A 300 -16.06 -4.48 36.78
CA SER A 300 -16.48 -5.80 36.29
C SER A 300 -15.46 -6.35 35.29
N SER A 301 -14.71 -7.34 35.76
CA SER A 301 -13.79 -8.14 34.96
C SER A 301 -14.59 -9.13 34.09
N SER A 302 -15.04 -8.70 32.92
CA SER A 302 -15.41 -9.63 31.83
C SER A 302 -15.34 -8.96 30.46
N SER A 303 -14.25 -9.25 29.72
CA SER A 303 -14.17 -9.33 28.26
C SER A 303 -14.75 -8.20 27.39
N SER A 304 -14.56 -6.93 27.73
CA SER A 304 -14.66 -5.88 26.70
C SER A 304 -13.36 -5.90 25.91
N SER A 305 -13.43 -6.42 24.68
CA SER A 305 -12.36 -6.37 23.69
C SER A 305 -11.91 -4.94 23.50
N SER A 306 -10.81 -4.58 24.17
CA SER A 306 -10.05 -3.35 23.99
C SER A 306 -9.95 -3.02 22.50
N LYS A 307 -10.35 -1.79 22.10
CA LYS A 307 -10.22 -1.20 20.75
C LYS A 307 -8.95 -1.70 20.04
N GLN A 308 -9.08 -2.78 19.29
CA GLN A 308 -7.98 -3.30 18.49
C GLN A 308 -8.39 -3.05 17.05
N HIS A 309 -8.03 -1.84 16.56
CA HIS A 309 -8.19 -1.40 15.17
C HIS A 309 -7.33 -2.27 14.25
N THR A 310 -7.68 -3.55 14.18
CA THR A 310 -6.77 -4.64 13.79
C THR A 310 -6.38 -4.48 12.33
N PHE A 311 -7.35 -4.19 11.47
CA PHE A 311 -7.12 -3.93 10.05
C PHE A 311 -6.61 -2.51 9.79
N TYR A 312 -7.07 -1.49 10.53
CA TYR A 312 -6.57 -0.12 10.34
C TYR A 312 -5.08 0.03 10.72
N ASN A 313 -4.56 -0.78 11.66
CA ASN A 313 -3.11 -0.84 11.90
C ASN A 313 -2.34 -1.28 10.63
N TYR A 314 -2.92 -2.14 9.80
CA TYR A 314 -2.30 -2.52 8.51
C TYR A 314 -2.22 -1.31 7.58
N TYR A 315 -3.30 -0.51 7.45
CA TYR A 315 -3.24 0.74 6.66
C TYR A 315 -2.18 1.71 7.17
N ARG A 316 -2.08 1.90 8.47
CA ARG A 316 -1.01 2.73 9.04
C ARG A 316 0.38 2.25 8.64
N LEU A 317 0.64 0.94 8.72
CA LEU A 317 1.94 0.38 8.34
C LEU A 317 2.17 0.45 6.83
N HIS A 318 1.12 0.28 6.03
CA HIS A 318 1.16 0.46 4.59
C HIS A 318 1.50 1.90 4.18
N ASN A 319 0.94 2.91 4.86
CA ASN A 319 1.29 4.33 4.66
C ASN A 319 2.79 4.58 4.95
N TYR A 320 3.33 4.02 6.04
CA TYR A 320 4.78 4.09 6.29
C TYR A 320 5.59 3.36 5.23
N HIS A 321 5.17 2.16 4.82
CA HIS A 321 5.89 1.37 3.85
C HIS A 321 5.96 2.08 2.49
N SER A 322 4.85 2.68 2.04
CA SER A 322 4.80 3.50 0.82
C SER A 322 5.66 4.76 0.93
N LEU A 323 5.67 5.43 2.10
CA LEU A 323 6.61 6.53 2.37
C LEU A 323 8.07 6.11 2.18
N ILE A 324 8.45 4.99 2.81
CA ILE A 324 9.82 4.47 2.77
C ILE A 324 10.21 4.10 1.35
N TYR A 325 9.31 3.42 0.63
CA TYR A 325 9.52 3.00 -0.75
C TYR A 325 9.73 4.19 -1.69
N ALA A 326 8.84 5.19 -1.65
CA ALA A 326 8.96 6.40 -2.46
C ALA A 326 10.24 7.18 -2.12
N ALA A 327 10.57 7.29 -0.83
CA ALA A 327 11.81 7.94 -0.39
C ALA A 327 13.06 7.20 -0.88
N MET A 328 13.05 5.87 -0.88
CA MET A 328 14.14 5.06 -1.43
C MET A 328 14.31 5.29 -2.93
N LEU A 329 13.24 5.27 -3.73
CA LEU A 329 13.33 5.50 -5.18
C LEU A 329 13.63 6.95 -5.57
N GLY A 330 13.29 7.90 -4.70
CA GLY A 330 13.63 9.32 -4.86
C GLY A 330 15.02 9.70 -4.33
N GLY A 331 15.76 8.80 -3.69
CA GLY A 331 17.08 9.11 -3.09
C GLY A 331 17.00 9.99 -1.83
N MET A 332 15.89 9.95 -1.09
CA MET A 332 15.62 10.76 0.10
C MET A 332 15.90 9.95 1.39
N SER A 333 17.17 9.75 1.72
CA SER A 333 17.63 8.92 2.84
C SER A 333 17.07 9.34 4.20
N LYS A 334 16.97 10.65 4.48
CA LYS A 334 16.47 11.14 5.77
C LYS A 334 14.99 10.78 5.98
N ALA A 335 14.19 10.90 4.92
CA ALA A 335 12.78 10.54 4.96
C ALA A 335 12.60 9.02 5.15
N ALA A 336 13.36 8.21 4.39
CA ALA A 336 13.31 6.76 4.50
C ALA A 336 13.70 6.25 5.91
N LEU A 337 14.79 6.76 6.49
CA LEU A 337 15.27 6.37 7.81
C LEU A 337 14.28 6.78 8.92
N SER A 338 13.82 8.04 8.90
CA SER A 338 12.85 8.55 9.87
C SER A 338 11.52 7.79 9.82
N ALA A 339 11.01 7.50 8.63
CA ALA A 339 9.79 6.72 8.45
C ALA A 339 9.97 5.26 8.92
N THR A 340 11.12 4.65 8.66
CA THR A 340 11.44 3.29 9.12
C THR A 340 11.44 3.20 10.66
N GLU A 341 12.05 4.16 11.34
CA GLU A 341 12.05 4.21 12.81
C GLU A 341 10.63 4.34 13.38
N ARG A 342 9.81 5.24 12.82
CA ARG A 342 8.40 5.42 13.24
C ARG A 342 7.56 4.18 12.98
N MET A 343 7.77 3.51 11.84
CA MET A 343 7.07 2.27 11.49
C MET A 343 7.42 1.14 12.46
N GLU A 344 8.71 0.91 12.72
CA GLU A 344 9.16 -0.14 13.65
C GLU A 344 8.63 0.08 15.06
N ALA A 345 8.52 1.33 15.51
CA ALA A 345 7.92 1.70 16.78
C ALA A 345 6.41 1.42 16.83
N ALA A 346 5.71 1.56 15.70
CA ALA A 346 4.29 1.22 15.58
C ALA A 346 4.05 -0.31 15.62
N VAL A 347 4.99 -1.11 15.10
CA VAL A 347 4.95 -2.58 15.17
C VAL A 347 5.40 -3.06 16.55
N THR A 348 4.48 -3.10 17.51
CA THR A 348 4.76 -3.61 18.86
C THR A 348 4.67 -5.13 18.93
N GLU A 349 5.42 -5.75 19.84
CA GLU A 349 5.31 -7.20 20.09
C GLU A 349 3.90 -7.62 20.47
N ARG A 350 3.22 -6.84 21.32
CA ARG A 350 1.82 -7.07 21.71
C ARG A 350 0.90 -7.16 20.49
N LEU A 351 1.12 -6.32 19.48
CA LEU A 351 0.36 -6.35 18.24
C LEU A 351 0.62 -7.66 17.49
N LEU A 352 1.90 -8.02 17.29
CA LEU A 352 2.29 -9.24 16.57
C LEU A 352 1.84 -10.54 17.26
N ARG A 353 1.75 -10.55 18.60
CA ARG A 353 1.24 -11.70 19.37
C ARG A 353 -0.28 -11.88 19.31
N THR A 354 -1.01 -11.06 18.54
CA THR A 354 -2.43 -11.28 18.31
C THR A 354 -2.62 -12.50 17.41
N GLU A 355 -3.28 -13.54 17.92
CA GLU A 355 -3.49 -14.81 17.19
C GLU A 355 -4.78 -14.84 16.35
N LYS A 356 -5.75 -13.98 16.67
CA LYS A 356 -7.07 -13.95 16.02
C LYS A 356 -7.49 -12.52 15.69
N PRO A 357 -7.27 -12.05 14.44
CA PRO A 357 -6.49 -12.70 13.37
C PRO A 357 -5.00 -12.79 13.71
N ALA A 358 -4.27 -13.70 13.06
CA ALA A 358 -2.84 -13.92 13.27
C ALA A 358 -2.02 -12.76 12.67
N LEU A 359 -1.85 -11.67 13.42
CA LEU A 359 -1.29 -10.43 12.90
C LEU A 359 0.20 -10.53 12.52
N ALA A 360 0.94 -11.41 13.18
CA ALA A 360 2.33 -11.70 12.79
C ALA A 360 2.44 -12.10 11.31
N ASP A 361 1.44 -12.81 10.78
CA ASP A 361 1.47 -13.29 9.40
C ASP A 361 1.44 -12.17 8.36
N TRP A 362 0.98 -10.98 8.74
CA TRP A 362 0.76 -9.86 7.81
C TRP A 362 1.57 -8.61 8.17
N MET A 363 2.09 -8.53 9.38
CA MET A 363 2.64 -7.27 9.92
C MET A 363 4.06 -7.38 10.43
N GLU A 364 4.60 -8.59 10.62
CA GLU A 364 5.97 -8.72 11.12
C GLU A 364 7.00 -8.30 10.08
N PHE A 365 6.73 -8.51 8.78
CA PHE A 365 7.67 -8.18 7.70
C PHE A 365 8.02 -6.69 7.67
N PHE A 366 7.14 -5.78 8.15
CA PHE A 366 7.44 -4.35 8.24
C PHE A 366 8.69 -4.08 9.10
N LYS A 367 9.01 -4.92 10.10
CA LYS A 367 10.27 -4.81 10.86
C LYS A 367 11.52 -5.19 10.07
N ALA A 368 11.38 -5.90 8.95
CA ALA A 368 12.49 -6.27 8.08
C ALA A 368 12.89 -5.17 7.10
N VAL A 369 12.04 -4.15 6.89
CA VAL A 369 12.22 -3.10 5.86
C VAL A 369 13.54 -2.33 6.02
N ARG A 370 14.03 -2.14 7.24
CA ARG A 370 15.31 -1.46 7.51
C ARG A 370 16.49 -2.05 6.74
N VAL A 371 16.49 -3.36 6.50
CA VAL A 371 17.54 -4.03 5.72
C VAL A 371 17.64 -3.43 4.33
N HIS A 372 16.52 -3.27 3.64
CA HIS A 372 16.45 -2.69 2.30
C HIS A 372 16.86 -1.21 2.29
N VAL A 373 16.44 -0.43 3.29
CA VAL A 373 16.85 0.98 3.45
C VAL A 373 18.37 1.09 3.57
N TYR A 374 18.98 0.27 4.41
CA TYR A 374 20.44 0.27 4.57
C TYR A 374 21.18 -0.13 3.29
N ILE A 375 20.70 -1.14 2.56
CA ILE A 375 21.30 -1.52 1.27
C ILE A 375 21.18 -0.39 0.25
N ARG A 376 20.02 0.26 0.17
CA ARG A 376 19.75 1.31 -0.82
C ARG A 376 20.69 2.50 -0.67
N PHE A 377 21.03 2.86 0.57
CA PHE A 377 21.90 3.99 0.86
C PHE A 377 23.34 3.59 1.22
N GLY A 378 23.73 2.33 0.99
CA GLY A 378 25.10 1.86 1.21
C GLY A 378 25.58 1.94 2.66
N LEU A 379 24.66 1.83 3.63
CA LEU A 379 24.92 1.89 5.07
C LEU A 379 25.44 0.53 5.58
N TRP A 380 26.61 0.13 5.07
CA TRP A 380 27.16 -1.22 5.24
C TRP A 380 27.53 -1.53 6.68
N ASP A 381 28.13 -0.59 7.40
CA ASP A 381 28.57 -0.79 8.78
C ASP A 381 27.37 -0.94 9.72
N GLU A 382 26.34 -0.12 9.54
CA GLU A 382 25.07 -0.22 10.27
C GLU A 382 24.38 -1.56 9.99
N LEU A 383 24.39 -2.01 8.73
CA LEU A 383 23.78 -3.27 8.33
C LEU A 383 24.49 -4.48 8.94
N LYS A 384 25.83 -4.48 8.94
CA LYS A 384 26.64 -5.52 9.61
C LYS A 384 26.40 -5.57 11.13
N GLN A 385 26.03 -4.45 11.75
CA GLN A 385 25.79 -4.34 13.18
C GLN A 385 24.36 -4.72 13.62
N LEU A 386 23.44 -4.97 12.68
CA LEU A 386 22.08 -5.39 13.03
C LEU A 386 22.10 -6.69 13.84
N ARG A 387 21.44 -6.63 15.01
CA ARG A 387 21.32 -7.77 15.94
C ARG A 387 20.04 -8.57 15.66
N PRO A 388 20.03 -9.88 15.93
CA PRO A 388 18.79 -10.66 15.87
C PRO A 388 17.78 -10.17 16.92
N LEU A 389 16.50 -10.34 16.62
CA LEU A 389 15.42 -10.22 17.60
C LEU A 389 15.22 -11.58 18.31
N GLU A 390 15.03 -11.55 19.63
CA GLU A 390 15.13 -12.73 20.52
C GLU A 390 14.12 -13.84 20.22
N ASP A 391 12.83 -13.50 20.01
CA ASP A 391 11.81 -14.48 19.63
C ASP A 391 11.92 -14.83 18.13
N GLY A 392 12.82 -15.75 17.82
CA GLY A 392 13.13 -16.15 16.44
C GLY A 392 11.95 -16.74 15.67
N ARG A 393 10.89 -17.22 16.35
CA ARG A 393 9.66 -17.70 15.70
C ARG A 393 8.73 -16.54 15.36
N LEU A 394 8.58 -15.57 16.27
CA LEU A 394 7.79 -14.37 16.03
C LEU A 394 8.44 -13.52 14.94
N TYR A 395 9.73 -13.22 15.07
CA TYR A 395 10.51 -12.33 14.22
C TYR A 395 11.26 -13.06 13.09
N CYS A 396 10.67 -14.15 12.57
CA CYS A 396 11.33 -15.02 11.61
C CYS A 396 11.68 -14.29 10.31
N VAL A 397 10.82 -13.38 9.81
CA VAL A 397 11.07 -12.63 8.57
C VAL A 397 12.16 -11.59 8.78
N THR A 398 12.09 -10.85 9.88
CA THR A 398 13.13 -9.87 10.27
C THR A 398 14.49 -10.53 10.40
N ASN A 399 14.55 -11.70 11.06
CA ASN A 399 15.80 -12.39 11.31
C ASN A 399 16.42 -13.01 10.05
N VAL A 400 15.62 -13.56 9.12
CA VAL A 400 16.17 -14.05 7.84
C VAL A 400 16.63 -12.90 6.95
N MET A 401 15.87 -11.81 6.86
CA MET A 401 16.26 -10.64 6.05
C MET A 401 17.51 -9.96 6.60
N ARG A 402 17.72 -9.98 7.92
CA ARG A 402 18.98 -9.54 8.54
C ARG A 402 20.19 -10.29 7.98
N HIS A 403 20.12 -11.62 7.89
CA HIS A 403 21.21 -12.43 7.33
C HIS A 403 21.46 -12.09 5.85
N TYR A 404 20.39 -11.95 5.05
CA TYR A 404 20.49 -11.47 3.67
C TYR A 404 21.24 -10.14 3.58
N GLY A 405 20.79 -9.13 4.34
CA GLY A 405 21.39 -7.80 4.33
C GLY A 405 22.85 -7.80 4.76
N LYS A 406 23.20 -8.50 5.83
CA LYS A 406 24.59 -8.63 6.28
C LYS A 406 25.48 -9.27 5.21
N ALA A 407 24.99 -10.32 4.56
CA ALA A 407 25.74 -11.00 3.52
C ALA A 407 25.98 -10.10 2.29
N ILE A 408 24.98 -9.32 1.87
CA ILE A 408 25.14 -8.27 0.85
C ILE A 408 26.17 -7.22 1.29
N ALA A 409 26.11 -6.74 2.53
CA ALA A 409 27.07 -5.75 3.04
C ALA A 409 28.51 -6.27 3.04
N HIS A 410 28.73 -7.51 3.52
CA HIS A 410 30.03 -8.17 3.50
C HIS A 410 30.55 -8.34 2.07
N ALA A 411 29.71 -8.81 1.14
CA ALA A 411 30.07 -8.92 -0.27
C ALA A 411 30.43 -7.54 -0.86
N ALA A 412 29.59 -6.52 -0.65
CA ALA A 412 29.82 -5.18 -1.15
C ALA A 412 31.18 -4.60 -0.72
N THR A 413 31.63 -4.93 0.51
CA THR A 413 32.92 -4.51 1.08
C THR A 413 34.08 -5.49 0.86
N GLY A 414 33.89 -6.57 0.08
CA GLY A 414 34.95 -7.54 -0.26
C GLY A 414 35.26 -8.60 0.81
N GLU A 415 34.43 -8.71 1.84
CA GLU A 415 34.54 -9.68 2.94
C GLU A 415 33.79 -10.97 2.55
N VAL A 416 34.33 -11.72 1.58
CA VAL A 416 33.62 -12.84 0.94
C VAL A 416 33.35 -14.00 1.91
N ASP A 417 34.30 -14.32 2.80
CA ASP A 417 34.15 -15.42 3.75
C ASP A 417 33.02 -15.14 4.77
N GLU A 418 32.93 -13.90 5.23
CA GLU A 418 31.83 -13.43 6.09
C GLU A 418 30.49 -13.41 5.35
N ALA A 419 30.49 -13.02 4.07
CA ALA A 419 29.30 -13.08 3.24
C ALA A 419 28.78 -14.52 3.08
N ASP A 420 29.69 -15.50 2.93
CA ASP A 420 29.34 -16.91 2.88
C ASP A 420 28.77 -17.45 4.19
N ALA A 421 29.34 -17.04 5.33
CA ALA A 421 28.83 -17.42 6.64
C ALA A 421 27.39 -16.92 6.82
N GLU A 422 27.12 -15.66 6.48
CA GLU A 422 25.77 -15.08 6.54
C GLU A 422 24.82 -15.69 5.50
N ARG A 423 25.31 -16.06 4.30
CA ARG A 423 24.54 -16.81 3.29
C ARG A 423 24.09 -18.18 3.80
N ALA A 424 24.95 -18.91 4.51
CA ALA A 424 24.59 -20.19 5.11
C ALA A 424 23.48 -20.00 6.15
N LEU A 425 23.62 -19.01 7.03
CA LEU A 425 22.62 -18.68 8.05
C LEU A 425 21.29 -18.21 7.44
N PHE A 426 21.33 -17.41 6.37
CA PHE A 426 20.14 -17.02 5.59
C PHE A 426 19.39 -18.26 5.09
N ARG A 427 20.09 -19.21 4.46
CA ARG A 427 19.49 -20.44 3.91
C ARG A 427 18.86 -21.31 5.01
N GLU A 428 19.45 -21.37 6.18
CA GLU A 428 18.86 -22.06 7.34
C GLU A 428 17.61 -21.34 7.86
N ALA A 429 17.71 -20.03 8.09
CA ALA A 429 16.61 -19.21 8.60
C ALA A 429 15.41 -19.17 7.63
N ALA A 430 15.66 -19.12 6.32
CA ALA A 430 14.62 -19.10 5.28
C ALA A 430 13.71 -20.34 5.33
N ARG A 431 14.25 -21.50 5.70
CA ARG A 431 13.46 -22.74 5.85
C ARG A 431 12.48 -22.69 7.02
N LEU A 432 12.73 -21.82 8.00
CA LEU A 432 11.92 -21.68 9.21
C LEU A 432 10.76 -20.70 9.02
N VAL A 433 10.75 -19.89 7.95
CA VAL A 433 9.66 -18.95 7.68
C VAL A 433 8.40 -19.72 7.28
N PRO A 434 7.27 -19.60 8.01
CA PRO A 434 6.02 -20.27 7.67
C PRO A 434 5.45 -19.81 6.31
N PRO A 435 4.72 -20.68 5.58
CA PRO A 435 4.11 -20.30 4.30
C PRO A 435 3.01 -19.23 4.43
N GLU A 436 2.47 -19.04 5.64
CA GLU A 436 1.43 -18.04 5.94
C GLU A 436 1.98 -16.61 6.03
N ARG A 437 3.31 -16.41 6.14
CA ARG A 437 3.89 -15.06 6.20
C ARG A 437 3.75 -14.36 4.85
N LEU A 438 3.17 -13.17 4.86
CA LEU A 438 2.89 -12.34 3.70
C LEU A 438 3.50 -10.94 3.85
N ASP A 439 4.05 -10.44 2.76
CA ASP A 439 4.03 -9.03 2.41
C ASP A 439 2.88 -8.88 1.40
N PHE A 440 1.67 -8.67 1.90
CA PHE A 440 0.46 -8.97 1.13
C PHE A 440 0.41 -8.19 -0.20
N PRO A 441 0.12 -8.86 -1.34
CA PRO A 441 -0.31 -10.26 -1.50
C PRO A 441 0.82 -11.28 -1.71
N ASN A 442 2.09 -10.86 -1.68
CA ASN A 442 3.25 -11.71 -1.91
C ASN A 442 3.55 -12.61 -0.69
N ARG A 443 3.87 -13.88 -0.96
CA ARG A 443 4.37 -14.77 0.10
C ARG A 443 5.81 -14.39 0.39
N ILE A 444 6.16 -14.27 1.68
CA ILE A 444 7.54 -13.99 2.07
C ILE A 444 8.49 -15.06 1.52
N ARG A 445 8.06 -16.32 1.44
CA ARG A 445 8.86 -17.39 0.84
C ARG A 445 9.25 -17.14 -0.62
N ASP A 446 8.39 -16.49 -1.41
CA ASP A 446 8.69 -16.15 -2.81
C ASP A 446 9.67 -14.97 -2.87
N ILE A 447 9.49 -13.96 -1.99
CA ILE A 447 10.43 -12.85 -1.82
C ILE A 447 11.83 -13.34 -1.42
N LEU A 448 11.92 -14.37 -0.57
CA LEU A 448 13.21 -14.95 -0.17
C LEU A 448 13.91 -15.68 -1.33
N LEU A 449 13.21 -16.08 -2.39
CA LEU A 449 13.85 -16.62 -3.60
C LEU A 449 14.58 -15.50 -4.36
N VAL A 450 13.97 -14.31 -4.47
CA VAL A 450 14.63 -13.12 -5.04
C VAL A 450 15.87 -12.78 -4.22
N ALA A 451 15.74 -12.73 -2.88
CA ALA A 451 16.85 -12.45 -1.97
C ALA A 451 17.99 -13.48 -2.11
N ALA A 452 17.67 -14.78 -2.25
CA ALA A 452 18.66 -15.83 -2.44
C ALA A 452 19.45 -15.65 -3.74
N ALA A 453 18.76 -15.35 -4.85
CA ALA A 453 19.38 -15.15 -6.16
C ALA A 453 20.23 -13.87 -6.20
N MET A 454 19.74 -12.77 -5.61
CA MET A 454 20.52 -11.53 -5.43
C MET A 454 21.80 -11.80 -4.65
N LEU A 455 21.67 -12.49 -3.52
CA LEU A 455 22.79 -12.81 -2.64
C LEU A 455 23.85 -13.66 -3.35
N ASP A 456 23.43 -14.73 -4.03
CA ASP A 456 24.34 -15.58 -4.80
C ASP A 456 25.02 -14.78 -5.91
N GLY A 457 24.29 -13.93 -6.63
CA GLY A 457 24.82 -13.08 -7.69
C GLY A 457 25.90 -12.12 -7.21
N GLU A 458 25.66 -11.40 -6.12
CA GLU A 458 26.61 -10.41 -5.60
C GLU A 458 27.86 -11.05 -4.96
N ILE A 459 27.72 -12.19 -4.27
CA ILE A 459 28.87 -12.93 -3.71
C ILE A 459 29.75 -13.48 -4.85
N GLU A 460 29.15 -14.14 -5.85
CA GLU A 460 29.93 -14.69 -6.96
C GLU A 460 30.61 -13.57 -7.78
N TYR A 461 29.99 -12.39 -7.88
CA TYR A 461 30.62 -11.23 -8.52
C TYR A 461 31.94 -10.88 -7.82
N ARG A 462 31.92 -10.85 -6.49
CA ARG A 462 33.06 -10.47 -5.66
C ARG A 462 34.17 -11.49 -5.64
N ARG A 463 33.85 -12.75 -5.91
CA ARG A 463 34.83 -13.80 -6.18
C ARG A 463 35.48 -13.73 -7.56
N GLY A 464 34.95 -12.90 -8.46
CA GLY A 464 35.36 -12.86 -9.87
C GLY A 464 34.69 -13.92 -10.75
N ASN A 465 33.68 -14.62 -10.23
CA ASN A 465 32.90 -15.63 -10.96
C ASN A 465 31.79 -14.94 -11.78
N TYR A 466 32.19 -14.04 -12.69
CA TYR A 466 31.25 -13.11 -13.35
C TYR A 466 30.14 -13.80 -14.16
N ALA A 467 30.44 -14.92 -14.82
CA ALA A 467 29.44 -15.65 -15.59
C ALA A 467 28.30 -16.18 -14.70
N GLU A 468 28.65 -16.83 -13.59
CA GLU A 468 27.69 -17.34 -12.60
C GLU A 468 26.96 -16.19 -11.89
N SER A 469 27.69 -15.13 -11.54
CA SER A 469 27.11 -13.92 -10.96
C SER A 469 25.98 -13.33 -11.82
N PHE A 470 26.23 -13.10 -13.11
CA PHE A 470 25.22 -12.53 -13.99
C PHE A 470 24.08 -13.51 -14.30
N GLU A 471 24.30 -14.83 -14.21
CA GLU A 471 23.22 -15.81 -14.26
C GLU A 471 22.28 -15.66 -13.06
N ARG A 472 22.85 -15.62 -11.84
CA ARG A 472 22.07 -15.46 -10.60
C ARG A 472 21.34 -14.12 -10.50
N LEU A 473 21.95 -13.04 -10.96
CA LEU A 473 21.29 -11.74 -11.00
C LEU A 473 20.13 -11.71 -12.02
N ARG A 474 20.22 -12.46 -13.13
CA ARG A 474 19.07 -12.65 -14.04
C ARG A 474 17.98 -13.50 -13.41
N ASP A 475 18.33 -14.55 -12.66
CA ASP A 475 17.37 -15.33 -11.88
C ASP A 475 16.60 -14.42 -10.90
N ALA A 476 17.30 -13.51 -10.21
CA ALA A 476 16.67 -12.56 -9.30
C ALA A 476 15.66 -11.64 -10.01
N VAL A 477 16.02 -11.10 -11.18
CA VAL A 477 15.13 -10.28 -12.00
C VAL A 477 13.90 -11.08 -12.46
N ALA A 478 14.09 -12.33 -12.91
CA ALA A 478 12.98 -13.16 -13.36
C ALA A 478 12.04 -13.54 -12.20
N LEU A 479 12.58 -13.81 -11.02
CA LEU A 479 11.78 -14.09 -9.81
C LEU A 479 11.01 -12.85 -9.34
N GLU A 480 11.62 -11.66 -9.43
CA GLU A 480 10.98 -10.37 -9.14
C GLU A 480 9.82 -10.09 -10.11
N ASP A 481 10.02 -10.26 -11.41
CA ASP A 481 9.02 -10.02 -12.48
C ASP A 481 7.81 -10.99 -12.42
N GLU A 482 7.91 -12.06 -11.63
CA GLU A 482 6.85 -13.04 -11.37
C GLU A 482 6.10 -12.83 -10.03
N LEU A 483 6.55 -11.89 -9.19
CA LEU A 483 5.82 -11.52 -8.00
C LEU A 483 4.46 -10.89 -8.37
N PRO A 484 3.36 -11.26 -7.68
CA PRO A 484 2.09 -10.53 -7.80
C PRO A 484 2.24 -9.01 -7.64
N PHE A 485 1.46 -8.27 -8.45
CA PHE A 485 1.34 -6.82 -8.29
C PHE A 485 0.95 -6.47 -6.86
N ALA A 486 1.74 -5.57 -6.29
CA ALA A 486 1.55 -5.00 -4.98
C ALA A 486 1.96 -3.54 -5.05
N GLU A 487 1.31 -2.71 -4.25
CA GLU A 487 1.82 -1.39 -3.96
C GLU A 487 2.01 -1.29 -2.45
N PRO A 488 3.19 -0.88 -1.96
CA PRO A 488 4.47 -0.89 -2.70
C PRO A 488 4.81 -2.29 -3.25
N TRP A 489 5.71 -2.36 -4.22
CA TRP A 489 6.16 -3.62 -4.82
C TRP A 489 6.77 -4.56 -3.77
N GLY A 490 6.53 -5.88 -3.91
CA GLY A 490 6.95 -6.87 -2.91
C GLY A 490 8.47 -7.05 -2.78
N TRP A 491 9.25 -6.56 -3.74
CA TRP A 491 10.70 -6.46 -3.65
C TRP A 491 11.11 -4.98 -3.68
N MET A 492 11.71 -4.49 -2.58
CA MET A 492 11.86 -3.04 -2.37
C MET A 492 13.02 -2.39 -3.15
N LEU A 493 13.99 -3.17 -3.62
CA LEU A 493 15.17 -2.68 -4.33
C LEU A 493 15.24 -3.39 -5.68
N PRO A 494 14.89 -2.74 -6.80
CA PRO A 494 14.84 -3.43 -8.09
C PRO A 494 16.10 -4.26 -8.35
N ALA A 495 15.97 -5.57 -8.57
CA ALA A 495 17.12 -6.48 -8.78
C ALA A 495 17.93 -6.04 -10.01
N ARG A 496 17.23 -5.45 -10.98
CA ARG A 496 17.79 -4.80 -12.17
C ARG A 496 18.85 -3.74 -11.85
N HIS A 497 18.78 -3.05 -10.70
CA HIS A 497 19.78 -2.06 -10.31
C HIS A 497 21.16 -2.70 -10.08
N ALA A 498 21.24 -3.77 -9.29
CA ALA A 498 22.51 -4.46 -9.06
C ALA A 498 23.04 -5.07 -10.36
N TYR A 499 22.17 -5.76 -11.11
CA TYR A 499 22.49 -6.33 -12.42
C TYR A 499 23.09 -5.28 -13.37
N ALA A 500 22.44 -4.14 -13.53
CA ALA A 500 22.86 -3.09 -14.46
C ALA A 500 24.11 -2.33 -13.97
N ALA A 501 24.22 -2.05 -12.67
CA ALA A 501 25.40 -1.38 -12.11
C ALA A 501 26.67 -2.23 -12.28
N LEU A 502 26.59 -3.52 -11.97
CA LEU A 502 27.71 -4.45 -12.14
C LEU A 502 28.02 -4.72 -13.63
N SER A 503 27.00 -4.68 -14.50
CA SER A 503 27.20 -4.71 -15.95
C SER A 503 28.03 -3.52 -16.44
N LEU A 504 27.71 -2.30 -15.98
CA LEU A 504 28.48 -1.10 -16.30
C LEU A 504 29.92 -1.16 -15.79
N GLU A 505 30.12 -1.75 -14.61
CA GLU A 505 31.47 -1.96 -14.05
C GLU A 505 32.33 -2.86 -14.94
N GLN A 506 31.74 -3.89 -15.55
CA GLN A 506 32.40 -4.79 -16.50
C GLN A 506 32.46 -4.24 -17.94
N GLY A 507 31.93 -3.04 -18.19
CA GLY A 507 31.88 -2.45 -19.53
C GLY A 507 30.80 -3.03 -20.45
N HIS A 508 29.86 -3.82 -19.92
CA HIS A 508 28.69 -4.31 -20.65
C HIS A 508 27.61 -3.23 -20.74
N VAL A 509 27.89 -2.15 -21.49
CA VAL A 509 27.06 -0.94 -21.51
C VAL A 509 25.68 -1.20 -22.09
N GLU A 510 25.55 -1.92 -23.20
CA GLU A 510 24.27 -2.25 -23.82
C GLU A 510 23.41 -3.11 -22.91
N GLN A 511 24.02 -4.07 -22.20
CA GLN A 511 23.33 -4.92 -21.23
C GLN A 511 22.71 -4.09 -20.10
N ALA A 512 23.48 -3.15 -19.54
CA ALA A 512 23.00 -2.23 -18.52
C ALA A 512 21.90 -1.29 -19.06
N ALA A 513 22.07 -0.76 -20.29
CA ALA A 513 21.10 0.12 -20.93
C ALA A 513 19.74 -0.57 -21.08
N VAL A 514 19.72 -1.85 -21.46
CA VAL A 514 18.48 -2.63 -21.52
C VAL A 514 17.83 -2.72 -20.15
N ALA A 515 18.57 -3.14 -19.13
CA ALA A 515 18.01 -3.34 -17.79
C ALA A 515 17.43 -2.05 -17.19
N TYR A 516 18.09 -0.89 -17.37
CA TYR A 516 17.54 0.38 -16.92
C TYR A 516 16.34 0.87 -17.74
N ALA A 517 16.33 0.65 -19.06
CA ALA A 517 15.19 1.00 -19.89
C ALA A 517 13.95 0.17 -19.54
N GLU A 518 14.15 -1.10 -19.17
CA GLU A 518 13.10 -1.98 -18.66
C GLU A 518 12.60 -1.51 -17.29
N ASP A 519 13.50 -1.22 -16.34
CA ASP A 519 13.12 -0.66 -15.02
C ASP A 519 12.31 0.63 -15.16
N LEU A 520 12.74 1.57 -16.01
CA LEU A 520 12.06 2.86 -16.21
C LEU A 520 10.73 2.76 -17.00
N GLY A 521 10.35 1.57 -17.48
CA GLY A 521 9.17 1.40 -18.33
C GLY A 521 9.31 2.02 -19.73
N LEU A 522 10.54 2.26 -20.21
CA LEU A 522 10.83 2.73 -21.57
C LEU A 522 10.76 1.59 -22.60
N ARG A 523 10.53 0.37 -22.13
CA ARG A 523 10.34 -0.85 -22.92
C ARG A 523 9.03 -1.53 -22.51
N PRO A 524 8.42 -2.35 -23.39
CA PRO A 524 7.20 -3.08 -23.08
C PRO A 524 7.41 -4.24 -22.08
N THR A 525 8.66 -4.52 -21.70
CA THR A 525 9.06 -5.49 -20.67
C THR A 525 9.78 -4.73 -19.55
N PRO A 526 9.55 -5.04 -18.26
CA PRO A 526 8.64 -6.06 -17.72
C PRO A 526 7.17 -5.63 -17.81
N LYS A 527 6.28 -6.43 -17.21
CA LYS A 527 4.85 -6.10 -17.03
C LYS A 527 4.74 -4.71 -16.39
N ARG A 528 3.68 -3.96 -16.71
CA ARG A 528 3.48 -2.57 -16.18
C ARG A 528 3.60 -2.50 -14.65
N ALA A 529 3.15 -3.57 -14.01
CA ALA A 529 3.22 -3.83 -12.58
C ALA A 529 4.63 -3.89 -11.99
N HIS A 530 5.73 -3.84 -12.77
CA HIS A 530 7.12 -3.91 -12.28
C HIS A 530 8.00 -2.82 -12.88
N GLN A 531 7.38 -1.71 -13.32
CA GLN A 531 8.08 -0.55 -13.87
C GLN A 531 8.14 0.57 -12.82
N HIS A 532 9.27 1.27 -12.77
CA HIS A 532 9.58 2.38 -11.88
C HIS A 532 9.90 3.65 -12.66
N PRO A 533 8.91 4.32 -13.30
CA PRO A 533 9.14 5.56 -14.02
C PRO A 533 9.86 6.59 -13.15
N ASN A 534 10.74 7.38 -13.77
CA ASN A 534 11.49 8.48 -13.14
C ASN A 534 12.32 8.10 -11.88
N ASN A 535 12.58 6.82 -11.64
CA ASN A 535 13.41 6.36 -10.54
C ASN A 535 14.83 6.95 -10.69
N VAL A 536 15.29 7.70 -9.67
CA VAL A 536 16.52 8.51 -9.78
C VAL A 536 17.76 7.63 -10.05
N TRP A 537 17.78 6.42 -9.48
CA TRP A 537 18.87 5.46 -9.59
C TRP A 537 18.98 4.91 -11.02
N ALA A 538 17.85 4.52 -11.60
CA ALA A 538 17.80 4.00 -12.96
C ALA A 538 17.97 5.11 -14.01
N LEU A 539 17.43 6.31 -13.78
CA LEU A 539 17.68 7.48 -14.62
C LEU A 539 19.18 7.81 -14.70
N HIS A 540 19.88 7.78 -13.56
CA HIS A 540 21.33 7.99 -13.51
C HIS A 540 22.05 6.94 -14.36
N GLY A 541 21.79 5.65 -14.10
CA GLY A 541 22.44 4.56 -14.81
C GLY A 541 22.14 4.54 -16.31
N TYR A 542 20.89 4.80 -16.71
CA TYR A 542 20.51 4.86 -18.12
C TYR A 542 21.16 6.03 -18.84
N HIS A 543 21.20 7.22 -18.22
CA HIS A 543 21.91 8.37 -18.76
C HIS A 543 23.39 8.06 -18.99
N GLU A 544 24.07 7.45 -18.01
CA GLU A 544 25.47 7.02 -18.14
C GLU A 544 25.65 6.06 -19.33
N CYS A 545 24.75 5.09 -19.49
CA CYS A 545 24.78 4.17 -20.63
C CYS A 545 24.64 4.91 -21.97
N LEU A 546 23.65 5.80 -22.08
CA LEU A 546 23.38 6.53 -23.32
C LEU A 546 24.57 7.39 -23.76
N VAL A 547 25.24 8.06 -22.81
CA VAL A 547 26.45 8.83 -23.09
C VAL A 547 27.58 7.93 -23.59
N ARG A 548 27.83 6.80 -22.92
CA ARG A 548 28.89 5.85 -23.33
C ARG A 548 28.61 5.22 -24.71
N LEU A 549 27.34 5.06 -25.07
CA LEU A 549 26.91 4.54 -26.38
C LEU A 549 26.86 5.61 -27.48
N GLY A 550 27.12 6.88 -27.18
CA GLY A 550 27.00 7.98 -28.15
C GLY A 550 25.55 8.28 -28.58
N ARG A 551 24.55 7.92 -27.75
CA ARG A 551 23.12 8.17 -28.01
C ARG A 551 22.70 9.55 -27.47
N ASP A 552 23.36 10.60 -27.96
CA ASP A 552 23.31 11.95 -27.37
C ASP A 552 21.90 12.57 -27.30
N ALA A 553 21.07 12.35 -28.32
CA ALA A 553 19.71 12.87 -28.35
C ALA A 553 18.85 12.30 -27.22
N GLU A 554 18.95 10.99 -27.00
CA GLU A 554 18.25 10.30 -25.91
C GLU A 554 18.85 10.67 -24.55
N ALA A 555 20.17 10.76 -24.47
CA ALA A 555 20.86 11.20 -23.25
C ALA A 555 20.39 12.59 -22.81
N SER A 556 20.20 13.53 -23.76
CA SER A 556 19.71 14.88 -23.46
C SER A 556 18.30 14.88 -22.85
N ILE A 557 17.41 14.00 -23.32
CA ILE A 557 16.05 13.85 -22.79
C ILE A 557 16.11 13.30 -21.36
N ILE A 558 16.82 12.18 -21.16
CA ILE A 558 16.96 11.54 -19.85
C ILE A 558 17.68 12.44 -18.86
N LYS A 559 18.66 13.25 -19.30
CA LYS A 559 19.36 14.19 -18.42
C LYS A 559 18.43 15.22 -17.81
N ARG A 560 17.40 15.67 -18.54
CA ARG A 560 16.41 16.63 -18.00
C ARG A 560 15.58 16.01 -16.88
N GLN A 561 15.09 14.78 -17.09
CA GLN A 561 14.37 14.03 -16.06
C GLN A 561 15.26 13.76 -14.84
N LEU A 562 16.48 13.28 -15.07
CA LEU A 562 17.47 13.03 -14.02
C LEU A 562 17.81 14.29 -13.22
N THR A 563 17.94 15.45 -13.86
CA THR A 563 18.25 16.70 -13.17
C THR A 563 17.14 17.09 -12.19
N LEU A 564 15.88 16.87 -12.55
CA LEU A 564 14.74 17.11 -11.65
C LEU A 564 14.70 16.07 -10.53
N ALA A 565 14.82 14.78 -10.86
CA ALA A 565 14.79 13.70 -9.85
C ALA A 565 15.95 13.83 -8.83
N ALA A 566 17.16 14.16 -9.30
CA ALA A 566 18.32 14.31 -8.44
C ALA A 566 18.28 15.56 -7.55
N ALA A 567 17.48 16.58 -7.89
CA ALA A 567 17.32 17.77 -7.05
C ALA A 567 16.60 17.46 -5.73
N GLU A 568 15.83 16.38 -5.69
CA GLU A 568 15.10 15.93 -4.51
C GLU A 568 15.90 14.97 -3.63
N ALA A 569 16.90 14.29 -4.19
CA ALA A 569 17.74 13.36 -3.47
C ALA A 569 18.61 14.11 -2.44
N ASP A 570 18.77 13.53 -1.24
CA ASP A 570 19.63 14.07 -0.19
C ASP A 570 20.96 13.30 -0.04
N VAL A 571 21.22 12.39 -0.99
CA VAL A 571 22.47 11.65 -1.18
C VAL A 571 23.00 11.85 -2.60
N ASP A 572 24.30 11.68 -2.78
CA ASP A 572 24.91 11.73 -4.11
C ASP A 572 24.62 10.43 -4.88
N VAL A 573 23.84 10.54 -5.97
CA VAL A 573 23.47 9.40 -6.82
C VAL A 573 24.54 9.21 -7.88
N THR A 574 25.55 8.40 -7.58
CA THR A 574 26.70 8.13 -8.47
C THR A 574 26.62 6.77 -9.18
N SER A 575 25.73 5.90 -8.73
CA SER A 575 25.46 4.57 -9.28
C SER A 575 24.06 4.15 -8.84
N SER A 576 23.40 3.27 -9.61
CA SER A 576 22.10 2.71 -9.19
C SER A 576 22.20 1.69 -8.05
N CYS A 577 23.42 1.22 -7.77
CA CYS A 577 23.73 0.29 -6.69
C CYS A 577 25.12 0.61 -6.10
N PHE A 578 25.21 0.65 -4.77
CA PHE A 578 26.47 0.79 -4.04
C PHE A 578 27.34 -0.49 -4.09
N CYS A 579 26.82 -1.58 -4.64
CA CYS A 579 27.58 -2.77 -5.00
C CYS A 579 28.55 -2.54 -6.17
N ARG A 580 28.41 -1.45 -6.95
CA ARG A 580 29.42 -1.03 -7.92
C ARG A 580 30.53 -0.25 -7.20
N VAL A 581 31.73 -0.79 -7.21
CA VAL A 581 32.93 -0.24 -6.53
C VAL A 581 34.03 0.18 -7.51
N GLY A 582 33.93 -0.22 -8.78
CA GLY A 582 34.90 0.14 -9.81
C GLY A 582 34.84 1.62 -10.19
N VAL A 583 35.96 2.33 -10.02
CA VAL A 583 36.16 3.69 -10.54
C VAL A 583 36.08 3.64 -12.07
N PRO A 584 35.36 4.55 -12.75
CA PRO A 584 35.45 4.67 -14.20
C PRO A 584 36.92 4.88 -14.57
N LYS A 585 37.52 3.96 -15.32
CA LYS A 585 38.86 4.21 -15.89
C LYS A 585 38.72 5.43 -16.79
N SER A 586 39.26 6.57 -16.35
CA SER A 586 39.41 7.75 -17.21
C SER A 586 40.40 7.39 -18.31
N ASP A 587 39.99 7.47 -19.57
CA ASP A 587 40.83 7.25 -20.78
C ASP A 587 41.92 8.33 -20.97
N THR A 588 42.52 8.85 -19.90
CA THR A 588 43.51 9.95 -19.97
C THR A 588 44.97 9.53 -19.81
N ASP A 589 45.29 8.23 -19.68
CA ASP A 589 46.69 7.77 -19.60
C ASP A 589 47.31 7.34 -20.95
N GLY A 590 46.80 7.91 -22.04
CA GLY A 590 47.45 7.91 -23.34
C GLY A 590 48.45 9.05 -23.51
N ARG A 591 49.47 9.16 -22.66
CA ARG A 591 50.64 10.02 -22.95
C ARG A 591 51.89 9.18 -23.16
N VAL A 592 52.17 9.01 -24.45
CA VAL A 592 53.42 8.58 -25.08
C VAL A 592 54.64 9.20 -24.37
N SER A 593 55.42 8.37 -23.69
CA SER A 593 56.79 8.69 -23.30
C SER A 593 57.70 8.52 -24.53
N GLY A 594 57.81 9.58 -25.34
CA GLY A 594 58.86 9.67 -26.36
C GLY A 594 60.19 10.03 -25.69
N SER A 595 61.16 9.13 -25.78
CA SER A 595 62.54 9.40 -25.34
C SER A 595 63.20 10.37 -26.32
N LEU A 596 63.64 11.52 -25.82
CA LEU A 596 64.62 12.35 -26.51
C LEU A 596 66.01 11.93 -26.04
N CYS A 597 66.75 11.28 -26.95
CA CYS A 597 68.20 11.16 -26.88
C CYS A 597 68.84 12.46 -27.35
N ASP A 598 69.84 12.92 -26.61
CA ASP A 598 70.79 13.96 -26.98
C ASP A 598 71.61 13.58 -28.22
N SER A 599 71.80 14.52 -29.14
CA SER A 599 73.09 14.78 -29.83
C SER A 599 72.99 15.94 -30.83
N CYS A 600 73.60 17.08 -30.47
CA CYS A 600 74.45 18.01 -31.25
C CYS A 600 74.32 19.46 -30.77
#